data_AF-A0A7S0VUJ8-F1
#
_entry.id   AF-A0A7S0VUJ8-F1
#
_cell.length_a   1.000
_cell.length_b   1.000
_cell.length_c   1.000
_cell.angle_alpha   90.00
_cell.angle_beta   90.00
_cell.angle_gamma   90.00
#
_symmetry.space_group_name_H-M   'P 1'
#
loop_
_entity.id
_entity.type
_entity.pdbx_description
1 polymer ?
#
loop_
_entity_poly.entity_id
_entity_poly.type
_entity_poly.pdbx_seq_one_letter_code
_entity_poly.pdbx_strand_id
1 'polypeptide(L)'
;IGSALDSRAPFSDELRALRKCAALGDGVVQAAVVSIPESAAKDGIASLEELRARFGLVCSEARRRMLVPDGGGMFSEMIGSARASFQTDFKDSSVPAEGGGAEGLLRRAQFLVNKGDIRGALDQLAHLEGRPAQAVSGWVEPA
;
A
#
# COMPACT_ATOMS: atom_id res chain seq x y z
N ILE A 1 6.54 -15.66 17.33
CA ILE A 1 6.53 -15.24 15.90
C ILE A 1 5.60 -14.04 15.65
N GLY A 2 4.48 -13.88 16.38
CA GLY A 2 3.55 -12.75 16.18
C GLY A 2 4.13 -11.35 16.42
N SER A 3 5.03 -11.16 17.40
CA SER A 3 5.53 -9.83 17.78
C SER A 3 6.55 -9.21 16.80
N ALA A 4 7.15 -10.03 15.92
CA ALA A 4 8.10 -9.58 14.91
C ALA A 4 7.42 -9.04 13.63
N LEU A 5 6.10 -9.22 13.50
CA LEU A 5 5.32 -8.57 12.44
C LEU A 5 4.85 -7.16 12.86
N ASP A 6 4.79 -6.89 14.16
CA ASP A 6 4.39 -5.59 14.72
C ASP A 6 5.54 -4.60 14.79
N SER A 7 6.78 -5.10 14.86
CA SER A 7 7.98 -4.29 14.82
C SER A 7 8.76 -4.67 13.56
N ARG A 8 9.24 -3.69 12.80
CA ARG A 8 10.10 -3.88 11.61
C ARG A 8 11.48 -4.46 11.98
N ALA A 9 11.52 -5.43 12.87
CA ALA A 9 12.71 -5.99 13.45
C ALA A 9 13.39 -6.93 12.44
N PRO A 10 14.73 -6.92 12.36
CA PRO A 10 15.48 -7.93 11.63
C PRO A 10 15.17 -9.33 12.17
N PHE A 11 15.09 -10.32 11.28
CA PHE A 11 14.86 -11.74 11.61
C PHE A 11 15.92 -12.66 10.96
N SER A 12 17.12 -12.11 10.76
CA SER A 12 18.20 -12.79 10.04
C SER A 12 18.71 -14.05 10.75
N ASP A 13 18.67 -14.08 12.07
CA ASP A 13 19.12 -15.25 12.86
C ASP A 13 18.07 -16.36 12.81
N GLU A 14 16.78 -16.03 12.87
CA GLU A 14 15.66 -16.95 12.69
C GLU A 14 15.67 -17.55 11.28
N LEU A 15 15.88 -16.72 10.25
CA LEU A 15 15.99 -17.21 8.88
C LEU A 15 17.20 -18.14 8.71
N ARG A 16 18.33 -17.84 9.36
CA ARG A 16 19.51 -18.72 9.36
C ARG A 16 19.22 -20.05 10.05
N ALA A 17 18.52 -20.04 11.18
CA ALA A 17 18.09 -21.25 11.86
C ALA A 17 17.13 -22.08 10.99
N LEU A 18 16.16 -21.43 10.36
CA LEU A 18 15.20 -22.08 9.46
C LEU A 18 15.88 -22.70 8.24
N ARG A 19 16.88 -22.03 7.65
CA ARG A 19 17.71 -22.57 6.55
C ARG A 19 18.43 -23.86 6.95
N LYS A 20 18.98 -23.93 8.16
CA LYS A 20 19.65 -25.13 8.68
C LYS A 20 18.67 -26.29 8.85
N CYS A 21 17.46 -26.01 9.32
CA CYS A 21 16.42 -27.04 9.48
C CYS A 21 15.84 -27.48 8.13
N ALA A 22 15.63 -26.57 7.18
CA ALA A 22 15.07 -26.89 5.86
C ALA A 22 15.99 -27.80 5.03
N ALA A 23 17.30 -27.77 5.29
CA ALA A 23 18.27 -28.69 4.69
C ALA A 23 18.08 -30.16 5.11
N LEU A 24 17.19 -30.45 6.07
CA LEU A 24 16.95 -31.80 6.61
C LEU A 24 15.91 -32.62 5.83
N GLY A 25 15.38 -32.14 4.69
CA GLY A 25 14.79 -33.06 3.69
C GLY A 25 13.44 -32.69 3.05
N ASP A 26 12.94 -31.46 3.19
CA ASP A 26 11.73 -31.03 2.46
C ASP A 26 12.09 -30.01 1.38
N GLY A 27 12.00 -30.44 0.11
CA GLY A 27 12.32 -29.61 -1.05
C GLY A 27 11.39 -28.39 -1.22
N VAL A 28 10.15 -28.46 -0.75
CA VAL A 28 9.20 -27.33 -0.78
C VAL A 28 9.59 -26.29 0.25
N VAL A 29 9.89 -26.74 1.48
CA VAL A 29 10.40 -25.85 2.55
C VAL A 29 11.72 -25.21 2.14
N GLN A 30 12.63 -25.98 1.54
CA GLN A 30 13.91 -25.47 1.06
C GLN A 30 13.72 -24.41 -0.04
N ALA A 31 12.86 -24.66 -1.03
CA ALA A 31 12.56 -23.68 -2.07
C ALA A 31 11.93 -22.40 -1.49
N ALA A 32 10.98 -22.54 -0.55
CA ALA A 32 10.35 -21.40 0.11
C ALA A 32 11.37 -20.56 0.88
N VAL A 33 12.25 -21.20 1.64
CA VAL A 33 13.28 -20.51 2.44
C VAL A 33 14.34 -19.84 1.58
N VAL A 34 14.71 -20.43 0.44
CA VAL A 34 15.62 -19.82 -0.55
C VAL A 34 14.97 -18.63 -1.25
N SER A 35 13.64 -18.66 -1.45
CA SER A 35 12.92 -17.55 -2.08
C SER A 35 12.85 -16.27 -1.24
N ILE A 36 13.12 -16.35 0.07
CA ILE A 36 13.09 -15.19 0.96
C ILE A 36 14.34 -14.32 0.72
N PRO A 37 14.18 -13.04 0.30
CA PRO A 37 15.30 -12.14 0.09
C PRO A 37 16.08 -11.87 1.38
N GLU A 38 17.41 -11.83 1.31
CA GLU A 38 18.22 -11.54 2.49
C GLU A 38 18.02 -10.12 3.02
N SER A 39 17.75 -9.16 2.14
CA SER A 39 17.43 -7.77 2.54
C SER A 39 16.20 -7.71 3.44
N ALA A 40 15.14 -8.46 3.12
CA ALA A 40 13.94 -8.53 3.95
C ALA A 40 14.23 -9.03 5.38
N ALA A 41 15.14 -9.99 5.52
CA ALA A 41 15.54 -10.52 6.82
C ALA A 41 16.47 -9.58 7.60
N LYS A 42 17.28 -8.78 6.89
CA LYS A 42 18.19 -7.80 7.49
C LYS A 42 17.48 -6.53 7.92
N ASP A 43 16.57 -6.02 7.08
CA ASP A 43 15.93 -4.71 7.26
C ASP A 43 14.57 -4.81 7.96
N GLY A 44 14.09 -6.04 8.17
CA GLY A 44 12.72 -6.31 8.59
C GLY A 44 11.72 -6.06 7.47
N ILE A 45 10.49 -6.55 7.66
CA ILE A 45 9.37 -6.28 6.75
C ILE A 45 8.51 -5.18 7.37
N ALA A 46 7.96 -4.29 6.53
CA ALA A 46 7.06 -3.25 6.98
C ALA A 46 5.85 -3.87 7.71
N SER A 47 5.57 -3.36 8.91
CA SER A 47 4.39 -3.79 9.67
C SER A 47 3.11 -3.32 8.98
N LEU A 48 1.97 -3.91 9.35
CA LEU A 48 0.68 -3.47 8.81
C LEU A 48 0.39 -2.00 9.14
N GLU A 49 0.81 -1.51 10.30
CA GLU A 49 0.69 -0.10 10.68
C GLU A 49 1.55 0.80 9.79
N GLU A 50 2.79 0.41 9.50
CA GLU A 50 3.66 1.14 8.59
C GLU A 50 3.09 1.17 7.16
N LEU A 51 2.57 0.04 6.69
CA LEU A 51 1.92 -0.06 5.38
C LEU A 51 0.71 0.87 5.30
N ARG A 52 -0.15 0.89 6.34
CA ARG A 52 -1.30 1.82 6.40
C ARG A 52 -0.87 3.28 6.35
N ALA A 53 0.14 3.65 7.14
CA ALA A 53 0.66 5.02 7.17
C ALA A 53 1.23 5.45 5.81
N ARG A 54 2.08 4.61 5.21
CA ARG A 54 2.66 4.85 3.88
C ARG A 54 1.58 4.93 2.80
N PHE A 55 0.59 4.06 2.85
CA PHE A 55 -0.51 4.06 1.90
C PHE A 55 -1.35 5.34 1.98
N GLY A 56 -1.62 5.84 3.19
CA GLY A 56 -2.33 7.09 3.40
C GLY A 56 -1.65 8.30 2.74
N LEU A 57 -0.32 8.36 2.77
CA LEU A 57 0.45 9.40 2.07
C LEU A 57 0.30 9.31 0.55
N VAL A 58 0.38 8.10 0.00
CA VAL A 58 0.22 7.83 -1.43
C VAL A 58 -1.19 8.18 -1.92
N CYS A 59 -2.23 7.83 -1.16
CA CYS A 59 -3.60 8.23 -1.44
C CYS A 59 -3.77 9.76 -1.45
N SER A 60 -3.13 10.47 -0.52
CA SER A 60 -3.15 11.93 -0.50
C SER A 60 -2.49 12.56 -1.73
N GLU A 61 -1.38 12.00 -2.20
CA GLU A 61 -0.72 12.42 -3.45
C GLU A 61 -1.61 12.13 -4.68
N ALA A 62 -2.17 10.92 -4.77
CA ALA A 62 -3.03 10.53 -5.88
C ALA A 62 -4.26 11.45 -6.00
N ARG A 63 -4.91 11.77 -4.87
CA ARG A 63 -6.03 12.73 -4.82
C ARG A 63 -5.63 14.14 -5.25
N ARG A 64 -4.47 14.63 -4.79
CA ARG A 64 -3.95 15.93 -5.24
C ARG A 64 -3.78 15.97 -6.74
N ARG A 65 -3.33 14.87 -7.36
CA ARG A 65 -3.16 14.78 -8.81
C ARG A 65 -4.48 14.68 -9.58
N MET A 66 -5.55 14.16 -8.97
CA MET A 66 -6.89 14.21 -9.57
C MET A 66 -7.44 15.63 -9.67
N LEU A 67 -7.06 16.51 -8.73
CA LEU A 67 -7.56 17.88 -8.63
C LEU A 67 -6.84 18.89 -9.53
N VAL A 68 -5.85 18.47 -10.31
CA VAL A 68 -5.09 19.34 -11.21
C VAL A 68 -5.56 19.10 -12.66
N PRO A 69 -6.34 20.02 -13.27
CA PRO A 69 -6.74 19.92 -14.66
C PRO A 69 -5.54 20.05 -15.61
N ASP A 70 -5.59 19.37 -16.75
CA ASP A 70 -4.66 19.54 -17.87
C ASP A 70 -4.88 20.89 -18.56
N GLY A 71 -4.35 21.96 -17.98
CA GLY A 71 -4.44 23.29 -18.56
C GLY A 71 -4.22 24.37 -17.52
N GLY A 72 -2.98 24.83 -17.38
CA GLY A 72 -2.68 26.04 -16.63
C GLY A 72 -3.29 27.25 -17.33
N GLY A 73 -4.41 27.74 -16.83
CA GLY A 73 -5.05 28.94 -17.34
C GLY A 73 -6.30 29.33 -16.54
N MET A 74 -6.12 30.28 -15.61
CA MET A 74 -7.17 31.21 -15.15
C MET A 74 -8.46 30.63 -14.52
N PHE A 75 -8.37 29.83 -13.45
CA PHE A 75 -9.53 29.60 -12.56
C PHE A 75 -9.12 29.50 -11.09
N SER A 76 -8.55 30.58 -10.54
CA SER A 76 -8.18 30.68 -9.12
C SER A 76 -9.37 30.81 -8.16
N GLU A 77 -10.62 30.85 -8.64
CA GLU A 77 -11.79 31.17 -7.80
C GLU A 77 -12.75 30.00 -7.52
N MET A 78 -12.52 28.78 -8.05
CA MET A 78 -13.34 27.60 -7.73
C MET A 78 -12.60 26.47 -6.98
N ILE A 79 -11.40 26.75 -6.44
CA ILE A 79 -10.54 25.75 -5.80
C ILE A 79 -10.88 25.55 -4.30
N GLY A 80 -11.64 26.48 -3.69
CA GLY A 80 -11.91 26.47 -2.24
C GLY A 80 -12.85 25.34 -1.78
N SER A 81 -13.92 25.06 -2.53
CA SER A 81 -14.96 24.08 -2.14
C SER A 81 -14.51 22.63 -2.33
N ALA A 82 -13.75 22.34 -3.40
CA ALA A 82 -13.19 21.01 -3.60
C ALA A 82 -12.21 20.67 -2.47
N ARG A 83 -11.31 21.59 -2.08
CA ARG A 83 -10.34 21.36 -1.00
C ARG A 83 -10.98 21.05 0.35
N ALA A 84 -12.15 21.61 0.65
CA ALA A 84 -12.85 21.39 1.92
C ALA A 84 -13.47 19.99 2.00
N SER A 85 -14.03 19.46 0.91
CA SER A 85 -14.62 18.11 0.89
C SER A 85 -13.57 16.99 0.97
N PHE A 86 -12.34 17.21 0.48
CA PHE A 86 -11.29 16.20 0.54
C PHE A 86 -10.60 16.08 1.91
N GLN A 87 -10.69 17.09 2.78
CA GLN A 87 -10.06 17.02 4.11
C GLN A 87 -10.88 16.25 5.15
N THR A 88 -12.18 16.07 4.95
CA THR A 88 -13.07 15.48 5.97
C THR A 88 -13.30 13.97 5.81
N ASP A 89 -13.00 13.38 4.65
CA ASP A 89 -13.17 11.95 4.38
C ASP A 89 -12.02 11.05 4.90
N PHE A 90 -11.01 11.64 5.54
CA PHE A 90 -9.86 10.90 6.08
C PHE A 90 -10.19 10.03 7.31
N LYS A 91 -11.41 10.14 7.86
CA LYS A 91 -11.69 9.63 9.22
C LYS A 91 -12.49 8.33 9.26
N ASP A 92 -13.21 7.96 8.21
CA ASP A 92 -13.96 6.69 8.17
C ASP A 92 -13.62 5.85 6.95
N SER A 93 -12.52 5.12 7.08
CA SER A 93 -12.19 3.95 6.24
C SER A 93 -12.86 2.67 6.78
N SER A 94 -13.90 2.81 7.59
CA SER A 94 -14.67 1.72 8.21
C SER A 94 -15.75 1.17 7.28
N VAL A 95 -16.05 1.88 6.17
CA VAL A 95 -17.08 1.51 5.20
C VAL A 95 -16.46 1.48 3.79
N PRO A 96 -16.72 0.43 2.98
CA PRO A 96 -16.36 0.44 1.57
C PRO A 96 -17.02 1.64 0.88
N ALA A 97 -16.25 2.47 0.17
CA ALA A 97 -16.84 3.59 -0.53
C ALA A 97 -17.73 3.14 -1.68
N GLU A 98 -18.98 3.61 -1.66
CA GLU A 98 -19.91 3.54 -2.77
C GLU A 98 -19.58 4.69 -3.74
N GLY A 99 -19.36 4.36 -5.02
CA GLY A 99 -18.99 5.34 -6.04
C GLY A 99 -18.06 4.76 -7.11
N GLY A 100 -18.35 5.12 -8.36
CA GLY A 100 -17.48 4.83 -9.52
C GLY A 100 -16.33 5.83 -9.64
N GLY A 101 -15.35 5.52 -10.49
CA GLY A 101 -14.22 6.40 -10.78
C GLY A 101 -13.05 6.31 -9.80
N ALA A 102 -12.04 7.13 -10.03
CA ALA A 102 -10.72 7.00 -9.42
C ALA A 102 -10.72 7.22 -7.89
N GLU A 103 -11.53 8.14 -7.36
CA GLU A 103 -11.65 8.34 -5.90
C GLU A 103 -12.32 7.15 -5.20
N GLY A 104 -13.34 6.55 -5.83
CA GLY A 104 -13.97 5.33 -5.31
C GLY A 104 -12.98 4.17 -5.22
N LEU A 105 -12.12 4.02 -6.23
CA LEU A 105 -11.05 3.01 -6.24
C LEU A 105 -10.02 3.25 -5.12
N LEU A 106 -9.56 4.50 -4.92
CA LEU A 106 -8.63 4.83 -3.83
C LEU A 106 -9.23 4.58 -2.44
N ARG A 107 -10.50 4.95 -2.22
CA ARG A 107 -11.17 4.70 -0.94
C ARG A 107 -11.33 3.20 -0.65
N ARG A 108 -11.70 2.39 -1.66
CA ARG A 108 -11.77 0.92 -1.53
C ARG A 108 -10.40 0.32 -1.26
N ALA A 109 -9.36 0.77 -1.96
CA ALA A 109 -7.99 0.33 -1.69
C ALA A 109 -7.57 0.66 -0.25
N GLN A 110 -7.84 1.87 0.24
CA GLN A 110 -7.52 2.28 1.61
C GLN A 110 -8.25 1.44 2.67
N PHE A 111 -9.53 1.14 2.42
CA PHE A 111 -10.31 0.24 3.26
C PHE A 111 -9.68 -1.17 3.34
N LEU A 112 -9.25 -1.72 2.21
CA LEU A 112 -8.65 -3.06 2.12
C LEU A 112 -7.28 -3.11 2.82
N VAL A 113 -6.43 -2.09 2.62
CA VAL A 113 -5.16 -1.95 3.37
C VAL A 113 -5.41 -1.86 4.87
N ASN A 114 -6.46 -1.13 5.30
CA ASN A 114 -6.80 -1.03 6.71
C ASN A 114 -7.32 -2.37 7.28
N LYS A 115 -7.91 -3.24 6.46
CA LYS A 115 -8.26 -4.62 6.84
C LYS A 115 -7.09 -5.61 6.74
N GLY A 116 -5.94 -5.20 6.19
CA GLY A 116 -4.81 -6.09 5.93
C GLY A 116 -4.92 -6.89 4.63
N ASP A 117 -5.94 -6.65 3.81
CA ASP A 117 -6.07 -7.24 2.49
C ASP A 117 -5.31 -6.40 1.45
N ILE A 118 -4.00 -6.59 1.40
CA ILE A 118 -3.13 -5.85 0.48
C ILE A 118 -3.40 -6.25 -0.97
N ARG A 119 -3.68 -7.54 -1.23
CA ARG A 119 -3.94 -8.02 -2.59
C ARG A 119 -5.21 -7.39 -3.17
N GLY A 120 -6.30 -7.41 -2.41
CA GLY A 120 -7.53 -6.73 -2.83
C GLY A 120 -7.31 -5.23 -3.05
N ALA A 121 -6.47 -4.58 -2.25
CA ALA A 121 -6.13 -3.18 -2.47
C ALA A 121 -5.39 -2.96 -3.80
N LEU A 122 -4.41 -3.81 -4.13
CA LEU A 122 -3.69 -3.74 -5.41
C LEU A 122 -4.63 -3.93 -6.60
N ASP A 123 -5.59 -4.86 -6.49
CA ASP A 123 -6.59 -5.07 -7.54
C ASP A 123 -7.42 -3.82 -7.78
N GLN A 124 -7.80 -3.07 -6.75
CA GLN A 124 -8.49 -1.77 -6.92
C GLN A 124 -7.59 -0.73 -7.61
N LEU A 125 -6.31 -0.67 -7.22
CA LEU A 125 -5.36 0.31 -7.78
C LEU A 125 -5.03 0.04 -9.25
N ALA A 126 -5.04 -1.23 -9.68
CA ALA A 126 -4.81 -1.61 -11.07
C ALA A 126 -5.85 -1.03 -12.04
N HIS A 127 -7.02 -0.63 -11.56
CA HIS A 127 -8.06 0.02 -12.35
C HIS A 127 -7.93 1.56 -12.39
N LEU A 128 -6.92 2.14 -11.73
CA LEU A 128 -6.64 3.56 -11.82
C LEU A 128 -5.94 3.88 -13.15
N GLU A 129 -6.29 5.03 -13.73
CA GLU A 129 -5.70 5.52 -14.98
C GLU A 129 -5.13 6.94 -14.80
N GLY A 130 -4.25 7.34 -15.70
CA GLY A 130 -3.70 8.69 -15.75
C GLY A 130 -2.77 9.06 -14.58
N ARG A 131 -2.78 10.35 -14.18
CA ARG A 131 -1.93 10.87 -13.10
C ARG A 131 -2.10 10.22 -11.72
N PRO A 132 -3.31 9.84 -11.26
CA PRO A 132 -3.43 9.14 -9.99
C PRO A 132 -2.83 7.73 -10.05
N ALA A 133 -2.88 7.03 -11.19
CA ALA A 133 -2.20 5.75 -11.37
C ALA A 133 -0.67 5.90 -11.19
N GLN A 134 -0.09 6.96 -11.74
CA GLN A 134 1.33 7.28 -11.57
C GLN A 134 1.72 7.63 -10.13
N ALA A 135 0.79 8.10 -9.30
CA ALA A 135 1.08 8.36 -7.89
C ALA A 135 1.15 7.06 -7.07
N VAL A 136 0.41 6.03 -7.51
CA VAL A 136 0.33 4.73 -6.82
C VAL A 136 1.21 3.65 -7.46
N SER A 137 1.95 3.95 -8.53
CA SER A 137 2.69 2.95 -9.31
C SER A 137 3.68 2.16 -8.46
N GLY A 138 4.35 2.81 -7.50
CA GLY A 138 5.26 2.14 -6.56
C GLY A 138 4.61 1.12 -5.61
N TRP A 139 3.27 0.98 -5.64
CA TRP A 139 2.55 -0.10 -4.97
C TRP A 139 2.13 -1.22 -5.92
N VAL A 140 1.88 -0.90 -7.19
CA VAL A 140 1.33 -1.85 -8.17
C VAL A 140 2.43 -2.54 -8.97
N GLU A 141 3.50 -1.80 -9.29
CA GLU A 141 4.63 -2.33 -10.03
C GLU A 141 5.56 -3.11 -9.09
N PRO A 142 6.07 -4.29 -9.51
CA PRO A 142 7.12 -4.96 -8.76
C PRO A 142 8.38 -4.08 -8.73
N ALA A 143 8.92 -3.86 -7.54
CA ALA A 143 10.15 -3.11 -7.30
C ALA A 143 11.39 -3.82 -7.86
#